data_AF-A0ABD4QU12-F1
#
_entry.id   AF-A0ABD4QU12-F1
#
_cell.length_a   1.000
_cell.length_b   1.000
_cell.length_c   1.000
_cell.angle_alpha   90.00
_cell.angle_beta   90.00
_cell.angle_gamma   90.00
#
_symmetry.space_group_name_H-M   'P 1'
#
loop_
_entity.id
_entity.type
_entity.pdbx_description
1 polymer ?
#
loop_
_entity_poly.entity_id
_entity_poly.type
_entity_poly.pdbx_seq_one_letter_code
_entity_poly.pdbx_strand_id
1 'polypeptide(L)'
;MKKVQRQMKWLFLAASISAALPVSAAKMVQVDDPSLLEQALSMQARSIVPTQNGFQVVKSVTLPNGKVKVRYQQMYHGLPVFNTSVVATQTEKGIGQVYGMMAQQIDSDVVSTSPQVEQKQAVSIALTHYQQQNPSLTSADLVTENERAKLMVRLDENQTAQMVYLVDFFVATNEPARPFFFIDANSGEVLQTWEGLNHAEATGTGPGGNQKTGFYQYGTDFPGLVINKVGNTCSMMNSAVKTVDMKHATSGGSTFSYSCTDASNYNDYKAINGAYSPLNDAHYFGKVVFDMYKDWMNTTPLTFQLTMRVHYDSNYENAFWNGSSMTFGDGQNTFYPLVDINVSAHEVSHGFTEQNSGLVYKNMSGGMNEAFSDIAGEAAEFYMKGSVDWIVGSDIFKSSGGLRYFDQPSKDGRSIDHASQYYNGLNVHYSSGVFNRAYYLLANKANWSVRKGFEVFTVANQLYWTANSTFDQGGCGVAKAAQDLGYNKADVVDAFNQVGVNASCGVVPPVGNVLEKGKPIVALQGARGSEAFYTFTVASSTSAKVSISLGSGDADLYVKAGSKPTTSSWDCRPYKSGNNEQCTISATPGTTYHVMLKGYSNYSGVTLRLD
;
A
#
# COMPACT_ATOMS: atom_id res chain seq x y z
N MET A 1 23.65 33.77 -79.95
CA MET A 1 24.72 32.86 -79.49
C MET A 1 25.21 33.28 -78.11
N LYS A 2 25.10 32.36 -77.13
CA LYS A 2 25.74 32.28 -75.79
C LYS A 2 25.85 33.53 -74.91
N LYS A 3 25.28 33.45 -73.70
CA LYS A 3 25.92 33.78 -72.39
C LYS A 3 24.98 33.30 -71.27
N VAL A 4 25.22 32.11 -70.69
CA VAL A 4 26.11 31.82 -69.55
C VAL A 4 25.65 32.52 -68.26
N GLN A 5 24.79 31.79 -67.54
CA GLN A 5 24.81 31.46 -66.11
C GLN A 5 25.71 32.30 -65.19
N ARG A 6 25.10 32.94 -64.18
CA ARG A 6 25.76 33.25 -62.91
C ARG A 6 24.76 33.09 -61.76
N GLN A 7 24.88 31.97 -61.05
CA GLN A 7 24.23 31.73 -59.77
C GLN A 7 24.80 32.68 -58.72
N MET A 8 23.94 33.34 -57.95
CA MET A 8 24.29 34.01 -56.71
C MET A 8 23.76 33.15 -55.56
N LYS A 9 24.66 32.38 -54.93
CA LYS A 9 24.38 31.65 -53.69
C LYS A 9 24.25 32.66 -52.55
N TRP A 10 23.07 32.74 -51.93
CA TRP A 10 22.92 33.28 -50.59
C TRP A 10 22.92 32.10 -49.62
N LEU A 11 24.01 31.95 -48.86
CA LEU A 11 24.03 31.07 -47.69
C LEU A 11 23.13 31.70 -46.62
N PHE A 12 21.96 31.12 -46.38
CA PHE A 12 21.33 31.22 -45.05
C PHE A 12 21.80 30.02 -44.24
N LEU A 13 22.67 30.27 -43.27
CA LEU A 13 23.00 29.32 -42.22
C LEU A 13 21.77 29.22 -41.30
N ALA A 14 20.89 28.25 -41.56
CA ALA A 14 19.94 27.80 -40.55
C ALA A 14 20.71 26.90 -39.58
N ALA A 15 21.18 27.47 -38.46
CA ALA A 15 21.69 26.69 -37.35
C ALA A 15 20.52 25.92 -36.74
N SER A 16 20.35 24.65 -37.14
CA SER A 16 19.49 23.71 -36.46
C SER A 16 20.10 23.37 -35.11
N ILE A 17 19.63 24.04 -34.04
CA ILE A 17 19.80 23.55 -32.69
C ILE A 17 18.85 22.35 -32.55
N SER A 18 19.33 21.16 -32.91
CA SER A 18 18.70 19.90 -32.54
C SER A 18 19.00 19.66 -31.06
N ALA A 19 18.23 20.27 -30.18
CA ALA A 19 18.10 19.77 -28.82
C ALA A 19 17.29 18.47 -28.91
N ALA A 20 17.97 17.33 -28.92
CA ALA A 20 17.33 16.04 -28.70
C ALA A 20 16.79 16.05 -27.26
N LEU A 21 15.51 16.35 -27.11
CA LEU A 21 14.80 16.10 -25.86
C LEU A 21 14.80 14.57 -25.63
N PRO A 22 15.06 14.09 -24.41
CA PRO A 22 14.95 12.68 -24.12
C PRO A 22 13.50 12.25 -24.41
N VAL A 23 13.34 11.27 -25.30
CA VAL A 23 12.06 10.60 -25.54
C VAL A 23 11.70 9.89 -24.23
N SER A 24 10.73 10.41 -23.50
CA SER A 24 10.11 9.68 -22.39
C SER A 24 8.82 9.04 -22.89
N ALA A 25 8.57 7.82 -22.42
CA ALA A 25 7.35 7.07 -22.70
C ALA A 25 6.12 7.80 -22.15
N ALA A 26 4.95 7.50 -22.72
CA ALA A 26 3.70 8.06 -22.24
C ALA A 26 3.49 7.77 -20.74
N LYS A 27 2.81 8.69 -20.05
CA LYS A 27 2.58 8.57 -18.59
C LYS A 27 1.26 9.18 -18.16
N MET A 28 0.55 8.48 -17.27
CA MET A 28 -0.59 9.04 -16.53
C MET A 28 -0.11 9.92 -15.38
N VAL A 29 -0.65 11.14 -15.30
CA VAL A 29 -0.30 12.16 -14.32
C VAL A 29 -1.57 12.70 -13.68
N GLN A 30 -1.54 12.84 -12.35
CA GLN A 30 -2.60 13.50 -11.60
C GLN A 30 -2.53 15.01 -11.83
N VAL A 31 -3.69 15.63 -12.04
CA VAL A 31 -3.83 17.07 -12.24
C VAL A 31 -4.51 17.68 -11.02
N ASP A 32 -3.72 18.30 -10.16
CA ASP A 32 -4.15 19.07 -8.98
C ASP A 32 -3.70 20.54 -9.03
N ASP A 33 -2.81 20.89 -9.96
CA ASP A 33 -2.41 22.26 -10.29
C ASP A 33 -3.16 22.77 -11.54
N PRO A 34 -3.87 23.92 -11.47
CA PRO A 34 -4.55 24.51 -12.62
C PRO A 34 -3.61 24.88 -13.78
N SER A 35 -2.31 25.09 -13.53
CA SER A 35 -1.36 25.56 -14.54
C SER A 35 -1.31 24.67 -15.79
N LEU A 36 -1.37 23.35 -15.62
CA LEU A 36 -1.35 22.38 -16.72
C LEU A 36 -2.60 22.47 -17.59
N LEU A 37 -3.78 22.58 -16.97
CA LEU A 37 -5.05 22.69 -17.67
C LEU A 37 -5.19 24.06 -18.34
N GLU A 38 -4.76 25.14 -17.66
CA GLU A 38 -4.76 26.50 -18.21
C GLU A 38 -3.80 26.64 -19.40
N GLN A 39 -2.61 26.06 -19.31
CA GLN A 39 -1.65 26.04 -20.43
C GLN A 39 -2.25 25.28 -21.62
N ALA A 40 -2.83 24.11 -21.40
CA ALA A 40 -3.48 23.34 -22.46
C ALA A 40 -4.64 24.13 -23.11
N LEU A 41 -5.57 24.66 -22.31
CA LEU A 41 -6.73 25.39 -22.82
C LEU A 41 -6.35 26.72 -23.49
N SER A 42 -5.33 27.43 -22.99
CA SER A 42 -4.84 28.66 -23.62
C SER A 42 -4.15 28.41 -24.96
N MET A 43 -3.40 27.30 -25.09
CA MET A 43 -2.88 26.85 -26.38
C MET A 43 -4.01 26.50 -27.35
N GLN A 44 -5.06 25.83 -26.88
CA GLN A 44 -6.24 25.53 -27.71
C GLN A 44 -6.98 26.79 -28.16
N ALA A 45 -7.17 27.77 -27.27
CA ALA A 45 -7.87 29.02 -27.58
C ALA A 45 -7.11 29.93 -28.58
N ARG A 46 -5.79 29.79 -28.67
CA ARG A 46 -4.95 30.54 -29.62
C ARG A 46 -4.86 29.89 -31.01
N SER A 47 -5.38 28.67 -31.18
CA SER A 47 -5.33 27.95 -32.44
C SER A 47 -6.46 28.40 -33.39
N ILE A 48 -6.12 28.65 -34.65
CA ILE A 48 -7.06 29.05 -35.72
C ILE A 48 -7.74 27.82 -36.35
N VAL A 49 -7.17 26.63 -36.14
CA VAL A 49 -7.70 25.32 -36.55
C VAL A 49 -8.18 24.58 -35.29
N PRO A 50 -9.29 23.81 -35.33
CA PRO A 50 -9.69 22.97 -34.21
C PRO A 50 -8.51 22.13 -33.73
N THR A 51 -8.06 22.36 -32.50
CA THR A 51 -6.94 21.59 -31.96
C THR A 51 -7.38 20.15 -31.77
N GLN A 52 -6.75 19.26 -32.53
CA GLN A 52 -6.99 17.83 -32.44
C GLN A 52 -6.45 17.26 -31.10
N ASN A 53 -5.50 17.95 -30.47
CA ASN A 53 -4.99 17.67 -29.12
C ASN A 53 -5.55 18.66 -28.09
N GLY A 54 -5.81 18.20 -26.86
CA GLY A 54 -6.13 19.05 -25.71
C GLY A 54 -7.38 18.58 -24.96
N PHE A 55 -8.25 19.49 -24.51
CA PHE A 55 -9.41 19.15 -23.69
C PHE A 55 -10.75 19.53 -24.34
N GLN A 56 -11.73 18.65 -24.20
CA GLN A 56 -13.11 18.87 -24.62
C GLN A 56 -14.03 18.91 -23.40
N VAL A 57 -14.91 19.90 -23.31
CA VAL A 57 -15.93 19.97 -22.25
C VAL A 57 -16.93 18.83 -22.42
N VAL A 58 -17.07 18.00 -21.39
CA VAL A 58 -18.04 16.88 -21.35
C VAL A 58 -19.31 17.30 -20.63
N LYS A 59 -19.18 18.00 -19.50
CA LYS A 59 -20.30 18.38 -18.64
C LYS A 59 -19.97 19.62 -17.83
N SER A 60 -20.95 20.49 -17.65
CA SER A 60 -20.90 21.61 -16.71
C SER A 60 -22.04 21.50 -15.70
N VAL A 61 -21.74 21.75 -14.43
CA VAL A 61 -22.69 21.68 -13.31
C VAL A 61 -22.53 22.93 -12.44
N THR A 62 -23.64 23.63 -12.21
CA THR A 62 -23.68 24.69 -11.19
C THR A 62 -24.09 24.08 -9.86
N LEU A 63 -23.23 24.19 -8.85
CA LEU A 63 -23.49 23.69 -7.51
C LEU A 63 -24.44 24.64 -6.75
N PRO A 64 -25.14 24.16 -5.70
CA PRO A 64 -26.05 25.00 -4.91
C PRO A 64 -25.40 26.24 -4.27
N ASN A 65 -24.07 26.23 -4.09
CA ASN A 65 -23.29 27.36 -3.60
C ASN A 65 -22.83 28.34 -4.70
N GLY A 66 -23.39 28.22 -5.91
CA GLY A 66 -23.09 29.08 -7.05
C GLY A 66 -21.80 28.77 -7.80
N LYS A 67 -20.96 27.83 -7.33
CA LYS A 67 -19.74 27.43 -8.05
C LYS A 67 -20.07 26.59 -9.28
N VAL A 68 -19.48 26.93 -10.42
CA VAL A 68 -19.59 26.15 -11.66
C VAL A 68 -18.43 25.16 -11.73
N LYS A 69 -18.74 23.87 -11.87
CA LYS A 69 -17.79 22.78 -12.07
C LYS A 69 -17.88 22.26 -13.50
N VAL A 70 -16.75 22.20 -14.20
CA VAL A 70 -16.66 21.75 -15.59
C VAL A 70 -15.79 20.51 -15.66
N ARG A 71 -16.30 19.43 -16.24
CA ARG A 71 -15.53 18.21 -16.54
C ARG A 71 -15.01 18.27 -17.97
N TYR A 72 -13.71 18.03 -18.11
CA TYR A 72 -12.98 18.00 -19.37
C TYR A 72 -12.49 16.58 -19.67
N GLN A 73 -12.68 16.12 -20.90
CA GLN A 73 -12.09 14.90 -21.45
C GLN A 73 -10.83 15.28 -22.23
N GLN A 74 -9.71 14.57 -21.99
CA GLN A 74 -8.53 14.77 -22.83
C GLN A 74 -8.73 14.13 -24.21
N MET A 75 -8.24 14.81 -25.23
CA MET A 75 -8.26 14.45 -26.64
C MET A 75 -6.82 14.40 -27.17
N TYR A 76 -6.53 13.39 -27.99
CA TYR A 76 -5.30 13.21 -28.74
C TYR A 76 -5.64 12.92 -30.21
N HIS A 77 -5.23 13.79 -31.11
CA HIS A 77 -5.48 13.75 -32.55
C HIS A 77 -6.96 13.48 -32.89
N GLY A 78 -7.87 14.12 -32.16
CA GLY A 78 -9.32 14.00 -32.30
C GLY A 78 -9.93 12.80 -31.57
N LEU A 79 -9.10 11.91 -31.01
CA LEU A 79 -9.53 10.73 -30.27
C LEU A 79 -9.56 11.02 -28.76
N PRO A 80 -10.60 10.60 -28.03
CA PRO A 80 -10.57 10.70 -26.57
C PRO A 80 -9.49 9.79 -25.99
N VAL A 81 -8.86 10.20 -24.90
CA VAL A 81 -7.91 9.39 -24.15
C VAL A 81 -8.63 8.71 -22.98
N PHE A 82 -8.70 7.39 -23.00
CA PHE A 82 -9.34 6.59 -21.95
C PHE A 82 -8.70 6.84 -20.58
N ASN A 83 -9.50 6.75 -19.52
CA ASN A 83 -9.09 6.98 -18.14
C ASN A 83 -8.52 8.39 -17.83
N THR A 84 -8.75 9.36 -18.72
CA THR A 84 -8.40 10.77 -18.49
C THR A 84 -9.66 11.60 -18.31
N SER A 85 -9.66 12.45 -17.29
CA SER A 85 -10.72 13.41 -17.05
C SER A 85 -10.22 14.41 -16.02
N VAL A 86 -10.37 15.70 -16.29
CA VAL A 86 -10.04 16.76 -15.33
C VAL A 86 -11.31 17.55 -15.02
N VAL A 87 -11.62 17.72 -13.74
CA VAL A 87 -12.71 18.58 -13.28
C VAL A 87 -12.12 19.87 -12.77
N ALA A 88 -12.62 20.99 -13.26
CA ALA A 88 -12.19 22.31 -12.85
C ALA A 88 -13.34 23.16 -12.28
N THR A 89 -13.00 24.09 -11.40
CA THR A 89 -13.93 25.12 -10.93
C THR A 89 -13.79 26.35 -11.80
N GLN A 90 -14.86 26.79 -12.45
CA GLN A 90 -14.83 28.02 -13.22
C GLN A 90 -14.92 29.23 -12.27
N THR A 91 -14.09 30.24 -12.49
CA THR A 91 -14.04 31.48 -11.71
C THR A 91 -14.07 32.68 -12.65
N GLU A 92 -14.36 33.87 -12.12
CA GLU A 92 -14.35 35.13 -12.90
C GLU A 92 -12.97 35.45 -13.51
N LYS A 93 -11.88 34.90 -12.94
CA LYS A 93 -10.49 35.13 -13.39
C LYS A 93 -9.94 34.00 -14.27
N GLY A 94 -10.71 32.96 -14.57
CA GLY A 94 -10.23 31.77 -15.28
C GLY A 94 -10.52 30.49 -14.51
N ILE A 95 -9.54 29.59 -14.43
CA ILE A 95 -9.71 28.26 -13.85
C ILE A 95 -9.25 28.27 -12.39
N GLY A 96 -10.12 27.83 -11.49
CA GLY A 96 -9.82 27.66 -10.08
C GLY A 96 -9.28 26.26 -9.79
N GLN A 97 -9.71 25.67 -8.67
CA GLN A 97 -9.30 24.33 -8.28
C GLN A 97 -9.60 23.29 -9.37
N VAL A 98 -8.60 22.46 -9.67
CA VAL A 98 -8.67 21.32 -10.59
C VAL A 98 -8.44 20.01 -9.83
N TYR A 99 -9.00 18.94 -10.35
CA TYR A 99 -8.71 17.58 -9.90
C TYR A 99 -8.98 16.59 -11.02
N GLY A 100 -8.08 15.65 -11.26
CA GLY A 100 -8.31 14.56 -12.20
C GLY A 100 -7.03 13.91 -12.72
N MET A 101 -7.14 13.24 -13.85
CA MET A 101 -6.05 12.51 -14.48
C MET A 101 -5.88 12.95 -15.94
N MET A 102 -4.63 13.01 -16.39
CA MET A 102 -4.27 13.24 -17.79
C MET A 102 -3.12 12.32 -18.20
N ALA A 103 -3.02 12.03 -19.50
CA ALA A 103 -1.87 11.37 -20.10
C ALA A 103 -0.93 12.42 -20.71
N GLN A 104 0.38 12.25 -20.55
CA GLN A 104 1.42 13.05 -21.19
C GLN A 104 2.24 12.17 -22.14
N GLN A 105 2.90 12.81 -23.11
CA GLN A 105 3.86 12.16 -24.03
C GLN A 105 3.25 11.01 -24.86
N ILE A 106 1.96 11.09 -25.19
CA ILE A 106 1.26 10.09 -26.03
C ILE A 106 1.91 9.97 -27.42
N ASP A 107 2.47 11.05 -27.92
CA ASP A 107 3.13 11.16 -29.22
C ASP A 107 4.39 10.31 -29.39
N SER A 108 4.98 9.82 -28.29
CA SER A 108 6.09 8.85 -28.39
C SER A 108 5.64 7.48 -28.89
N ASP A 109 4.39 7.11 -28.63
CA ASP A 109 3.90 5.74 -28.82
C ASP A 109 2.84 5.65 -29.92
N VAL A 110 1.95 6.65 -30.03
CA VAL A 110 0.87 6.69 -31.03
C VAL A 110 1.20 7.69 -32.13
N VAL A 111 1.96 7.24 -33.13
CA VAL A 111 2.43 8.08 -34.25
C VAL A 111 1.33 8.34 -35.30
N SER A 112 0.30 7.49 -35.36
CA SER A 112 -0.83 7.61 -36.28
C SER A 112 -2.14 7.33 -35.57
N THR A 113 -3.17 8.11 -35.88
CA THR A 113 -4.55 7.89 -35.43
C THR A 113 -5.48 7.34 -36.51
N SER A 114 -4.91 6.78 -37.58
CA SER A 114 -5.64 6.08 -38.64
C SER A 114 -5.64 4.58 -38.37
N PRO A 115 -6.78 3.98 -37.96
CA PRO A 115 -6.84 2.55 -37.64
C PRO A 115 -6.69 1.68 -38.89
N GLN A 116 -6.07 0.52 -38.76
CA GLN A 116 -6.02 -0.50 -39.83
C GLN A 116 -7.24 -1.44 -39.77
N VAL A 117 -7.86 -1.56 -38.61
CA VAL A 117 -9.11 -2.29 -38.40
C VAL A 117 -10.29 -1.33 -38.55
N GLU A 118 -11.25 -1.70 -39.38
CA GLU A 118 -12.48 -0.90 -39.52
C GLU A 118 -13.37 -1.05 -38.28
N GLN A 119 -14.14 -0.01 -37.97
CA GLN A 119 -15.07 -0.01 -36.83
C GLN A 119 -16.02 -1.23 -36.83
N LYS A 120 -16.56 -1.61 -38.00
CA LYS A 120 -17.43 -2.79 -38.15
C LYS A 120 -16.70 -4.12 -37.93
N GLN A 121 -15.42 -4.17 -38.32
CA GLN A 121 -14.58 -5.35 -38.08
C GLN A 121 -14.32 -5.50 -36.59
N ALA A 122 -14.06 -4.41 -35.86
CA ALA A 122 -13.90 -4.44 -34.41
C ALA A 122 -15.17 -4.97 -33.70
N VAL A 123 -16.37 -4.52 -34.12
CA VAL A 123 -17.63 -5.10 -33.61
C VAL A 123 -17.73 -6.59 -33.91
N SER A 124 -17.41 -7.01 -35.14
CA SER A 124 -17.47 -8.43 -35.53
C SER A 124 -16.48 -9.30 -34.75
N ILE A 125 -15.28 -8.79 -34.46
CA ILE A 125 -14.27 -9.43 -33.60
C ILE A 125 -14.83 -9.60 -32.19
N ALA A 126 -15.41 -8.53 -31.62
CA ALA A 126 -16.01 -8.58 -30.28
C ALA A 126 -17.16 -9.60 -30.19
N LEU A 127 -18.07 -9.61 -31.17
CA LEU A 127 -19.18 -10.56 -31.24
C LEU A 127 -18.69 -12.01 -31.36
N THR A 128 -17.71 -12.25 -32.24
CA THR A 128 -17.12 -13.58 -32.42
C THR A 128 -16.45 -14.05 -31.13
N HIS A 129 -15.68 -13.18 -30.47
CA HIS A 129 -15.03 -13.48 -29.21
C HIS A 129 -16.06 -13.79 -28.10
N TYR A 130 -17.13 -12.99 -28.03
CA TYR A 130 -18.21 -13.22 -27.06
C TYR A 130 -18.93 -14.54 -27.31
N GLN A 131 -19.21 -14.89 -28.57
CA GLN A 131 -19.83 -16.17 -28.91
C GLN A 131 -18.91 -17.36 -28.57
N GLN A 132 -17.59 -17.24 -28.80
CA GLN A 132 -16.62 -18.28 -28.44
C GLN A 132 -16.54 -18.49 -26.92
N GLN A 133 -16.71 -17.42 -26.13
CA GLN A 133 -16.78 -17.51 -24.67
C GLN A 133 -18.11 -18.07 -24.16
N ASN A 134 -19.16 -18.02 -24.99
CA ASN A 134 -20.52 -18.45 -24.64
C ASN A 134 -21.05 -19.47 -25.67
N PRO A 135 -20.46 -20.69 -25.73
CA PRO A 135 -20.77 -21.68 -26.77
C PRO A 135 -22.22 -22.19 -26.74
N SER A 136 -22.95 -21.95 -25.65
CA SER A 136 -24.39 -22.21 -25.54
C SER A 136 -25.26 -21.24 -26.34
N LEU A 137 -24.73 -20.06 -26.72
CA LEU A 137 -25.43 -19.10 -27.57
C LEU A 137 -25.17 -19.45 -29.04
N THR A 138 -26.21 -19.87 -29.76
CA THR A 138 -26.09 -20.02 -31.21
C THR A 138 -26.09 -18.64 -31.88
N SER A 139 -25.63 -18.56 -33.13
CA SER A 139 -25.69 -17.30 -33.88
C SER A 139 -27.13 -16.80 -34.10
N ALA A 140 -28.15 -17.65 -33.91
CA ALA A 140 -29.55 -17.26 -33.94
C ALA A 140 -30.04 -16.69 -32.59
N ASP A 141 -29.40 -17.04 -31.47
CA ASP A 141 -29.72 -16.56 -30.13
C ASP A 141 -29.00 -15.26 -29.77
N LEU A 142 -27.93 -14.93 -30.49
CA LEU A 142 -27.14 -13.72 -30.29
C LEU A 142 -27.82 -12.49 -30.93
N VAL A 143 -28.97 -12.11 -30.40
CA VAL A 143 -29.62 -10.84 -30.76
C VAL A 143 -28.98 -9.71 -29.96
N THR A 144 -28.25 -8.85 -30.66
CA THR A 144 -27.56 -7.72 -30.07
C THR A 144 -28.29 -6.40 -30.32
N GLU A 145 -28.23 -5.53 -29.34
CA GLU A 145 -28.72 -4.16 -29.40
C GLU A 145 -27.59 -3.20 -29.06
N ASN A 146 -27.71 -1.94 -29.49
CA ASN A 146 -26.79 -0.86 -29.10
C ASN A 146 -25.31 -1.15 -29.39
N GLU A 147 -24.99 -1.85 -30.48
CA GLU A 147 -23.61 -2.06 -30.92
C GLU A 147 -22.90 -0.73 -31.15
N ARG A 148 -21.83 -0.51 -30.39
CA ARG A 148 -21.03 0.69 -30.41
C ARG A 148 -19.57 0.29 -30.45
N ALA A 149 -18.79 1.00 -31.25
CA ALA A 149 -17.34 0.89 -31.25
C ALA A 149 -16.79 2.31 -31.30
N LYS A 150 -16.06 2.73 -30.26
CA LYS A 150 -15.50 4.07 -30.17
C LYS A 150 -13.98 4.00 -30.25
N LEU A 151 -13.41 4.58 -31.30
CA LEU A 151 -11.96 4.71 -31.44
C LEU A 151 -11.42 5.69 -30.38
N MET A 152 -10.38 5.28 -29.67
CA MET A 152 -9.77 6.05 -28.59
C MET A 152 -8.30 5.68 -28.39
N VAL A 153 -7.60 6.46 -27.60
CA VAL A 153 -6.25 6.12 -27.11
C VAL A 153 -6.37 5.65 -25.67
N ARG A 154 -5.67 4.58 -25.28
CA ARG A 154 -5.51 4.18 -23.88
C ARG A 154 -4.03 4.03 -23.56
N LEU A 155 -3.68 4.06 -22.27
CA LEU A 155 -2.38 3.61 -21.79
C LEU A 155 -2.57 2.22 -21.16
N ASP A 156 -1.69 1.28 -21.49
CA ASP A 156 -1.68 -0.06 -20.88
C ASP A 156 -1.04 -0.07 -19.47
N GLU A 157 -0.93 -1.24 -18.85
CA GLU A 157 -0.36 -1.41 -17.51
C GLU A 157 1.11 -0.96 -17.43
N ASN A 158 1.82 -0.97 -18.55
CA ASN A 158 3.21 -0.51 -18.68
C ASN A 158 3.30 0.97 -19.09
N GLN A 159 2.17 1.70 -19.09
CA GLN A 159 2.03 3.09 -19.52
C GLN A 159 2.33 3.33 -21.00
N THR A 160 2.27 2.30 -21.84
CA THR A 160 2.44 2.46 -23.30
C THR A 160 1.12 2.89 -23.91
N ALA A 161 1.12 3.99 -24.68
CA ALA A 161 -0.10 4.45 -25.34
C ALA A 161 -0.43 3.60 -26.58
N GLN A 162 -1.68 3.18 -26.69
CA GLN A 162 -2.21 2.30 -27.74
C GLN A 162 -3.50 2.88 -28.30
N MET A 163 -3.68 2.77 -29.63
CA MET A 163 -4.95 3.11 -30.28
C MET A 163 -5.87 1.89 -30.27
N VAL A 164 -7.06 2.04 -29.70
CA VAL A 164 -8.01 0.94 -29.47
C VAL A 164 -9.43 1.33 -29.85
N TYR A 165 -10.24 0.34 -30.20
CA TYR A 165 -11.69 0.45 -30.15
C TYR A 165 -12.19 0.02 -28.77
N LEU A 166 -12.96 0.89 -28.11
CA LEU A 166 -13.86 0.49 -27.03
C LEU A 166 -15.17 0.01 -27.66
N VAL A 167 -15.39 -1.30 -27.69
CA VAL A 167 -16.60 -1.90 -28.25
C VAL A 167 -17.53 -2.31 -27.11
N ASP A 168 -18.80 -1.94 -27.20
CA ASP A 168 -19.86 -2.42 -26.31
C ASP A 168 -21.14 -2.74 -27.09
N PHE A 169 -21.87 -3.76 -26.63
CA PHE A 169 -23.18 -4.12 -27.15
C PHE A 169 -24.02 -4.72 -26.02
N PHE A 170 -25.34 -4.66 -26.16
CA PHE A 170 -26.28 -5.31 -25.24
C PHE A 170 -26.75 -6.63 -25.86
N VAL A 171 -26.76 -7.70 -25.09
CA VAL A 171 -27.21 -9.04 -25.50
C VAL A 171 -28.53 -9.30 -24.80
N ALA A 172 -29.62 -9.31 -25.57
CA ALA A 172 -30.99 -9.41 -25.06
C ALA A 172 -31.44 -10.88 -25.01
N THR A 173 -30.95 -11.63 -24.01
CA THR A 173 -31.35 -13.02 -23.77
C THR A 173 -32.08 -13.14 -22.43
N ASN A 174 -32.44 -14.38 -22.03
CA ASN A 174 -32.95 -14.67 -20.68
C ASN A 174 -31.91 -14.35 -19.58
N GLU A 175 -30.63 -14.14 -19.95
CA GLU A 175 -29.54 -13.69 -19.09
C GLU A 175 -28.89 -12.45 -19.75
N PRO A 176 -29.47 -11.25 -19.57
CA PRO A 176 -29.04 -10.07 -20.29
C PRO A 176 -27.58 -9.74 -19.95
N ALA A 177 -26.79 -9.37 -20.95
CA ALA A 177 -25.39 -8.98 -20.78
C ALA A 177 -25.08 -7.68 -21.54
N ARG A 178 -24.05 -6.96 -21.12
CA ARG A 178 -23.52 -5.79 -21.81
C ARG A 178 -21.99 -5.84 -21.79
N PRO A 179 -21.39 -6.75 -22.56
CA PRO A 179 -19.94 -6.89 -22.59
C PRO A 179 -19.27 -5.66 -23.22
N PHE A 180 -18.07 -5.37 -22.74
CA PHE A 180 -17.16 -4.35 -23.24
C PHE A 180 -15.84 -4.99 -23.65
N PHE A 181 -15.25 -4.46 -24.71
CA PHE A 181 -13.98 -4.94 -25.27
C PHE A 181 -13.06 -3.75 -25.56
N PHE A 182 -11.78 -3.90 -25.25
CA PHE A 182 -10.73 -3.15 -25.92
C PHE A 182 -10.15 -4.01 -27.02
N ILE A 183 -10.21 -3.50 -28.25
CA ILE A 183 -9.65 -4.15 -29.43
C ILE A 183 -8.56 -3.24 -29.99
N ASP A 184 -7.37 -3.79 -30.23
CA ASP A 184 -6.28 -3.04 -30.87
C ASP A 184 -6.74 -2.58 -32.26
N ALA A 185 -6.67 -1.28 -32.51
CA ALA A 185 -7.22 -0.69 -33.72
C ALA A 185 -6.34 -0.96 -34.97
N ASN A 186 -5.18 -1.57 -34.81
CA ASN A 186 -4.27 -1.94 -35.90
C ASN A 186 -4.24 -3.45 -36.15
N SER A 187 -4.15 -4.28 -35.11
CA SER A 187 -4.05 -5.73 -35.24
C SER A 187 -5.40 -6.46 -35.15
N GLY A 188 -6.40 -5.86 -34.50
CA GLY A 188 -7.67 -6.51 -34.19
C GLY A 188 -7.59 -7.47 -33.01
N GLU A 189 -6.47 -7.47 -32.28
CA GLU A 189 -6.31 -8.26 -31.06
C GLU A 189 -7.29 -7.79 -29.98
N VAL A 190 -7.96 -8.74 -29.31
CA VAL A 190 -8.78 -8.44 -28.12
C VAL A 190 -7.84 -8.28 -26.94
N LEU A 191 -7.64 -7.03 -26.51
CA LEU A 191 -6.69 -6.67 -25.47
C LEU A 191 -7.26 -6.80 -24.06
N GLN A 192 -8.57 -6.61 -23.90
CA GLN A 192 -9.26 -6.68 -22.60
C GLN A 192 -10.75 -6.82 -22.80
N THR A 193 -11.43 -7.51 -21.87
CA THR A 193 -12.89 -7.58 -21.83
C THR A 193 -13.40 -7.34 -20.41
N TRP A 194 -14.62 -6.80 -20.27
CA TRP A 194 -15.34 -6.73 -19.00
C TRP A 194 -16.85 -6.65 -19.24
N GLU A 195 -17.63 -6.68 -18.17
CA GLU A 195 -19.08 -6.68 -18.23
C GLU A 195 -19.65 -5.36 -17.70
N GLY A 196 -20.62 -4.81 -18.44
CA GLY A 196 -21.19 -3.49 -18.25
C GLY A 196 -22.55 -3.49 -17.57
N LEU A 197 -23.18 -4.65 -17.44
CA LEU A 197 -24.26 -4.86 -16.49
C LEU A 197 -23.65 -5.31 -15.17
N ASN A 198 -24.23 -4.80 -14.09
CA ASN A 198 -23.98 -5.39 -12.79
C ASN A 198 -24.73 -6.72 -12.78
N HIS A 199 -24.06 -7.80 -13.19
CA HIS A 199 -24.57 -9.14 -12.91
C HIS A 199 -24.67 -9.27 -11.40
N ALA A 200 -25.79 -9.81 -10.92
CA ALA A 200 -25.89 -10.17 -9.52
C ALA A 200 -24.68 -11.07 -9.19
N GLU A 201 -23.88 -10.67 -8.21
CA GLU A 201 -22.81 -11.53 -7.69
C GLU A 201 -23.40 -12.91 -7.42
N ALA A 202 -22.85 -13.94 -8.07
CA ALA A 202 -23.31 -15.29 -7.84
C ALA A 202 -22.63 -15.84 -6.58
N THR A 203 -23.31 -16.77 -5.92
CA THR A 203 -22.74 -17.45 -4.76
C THR A 203 -22.23 -18.82 -5.18
N GLY A 204 -20.94 -19.05 -5.00
CA GLY A 204 -20.24 -20.33 -5.11
C GLY A 204 -20.24 -21.10 -3.81
N THR A 205 -20.16 -22.41 -3.91
CA THR A 205 -19.99 -23.32 -2.77
C THR A 205 -18.79 -24.22 -3.01
N GLY A 206 -18.29 -24.88 -1.97
CA GLY A 206 -17.10 -25.72 -2.11
C GLY A 206 -16.40 -26.01 -0.79
N PRO A 207 -15.48 -26.96 -0.75
CA PRO A 207 -14.73 -27.28 0.44
C PRO A 207 -13.64 -26.23 0.70
N GLY A 208 -13.21 -26.14 1.94
CA GLY A 208 -12.02 -25.41 2.36
C GLY A 208 -11.35 -26.11 3.54
N GLY A 209 -10.20 -25.58 3.95
CA GLY A 209 -9.43 -26.06 5.07
C GLY A 209 -8.44 -27.15 4.68
N ASN A 210 -7.90 -27.82 5.70
CA ASN A 210 -6.89 -28.86 5.55
C ASN A 210 -6.98 -29.91 6.66
N GLN A 211 -6.10 -30.91 6.62
CA GLN A 211 -6.07 -32.00 7.60
C GLN A 211 -5.90 -31.55 9.06
N LYS A 212 -5.31 -30.37 9.32
CA LYS A 212 -5.17 -29.79 10.67
C LYS A 212 -6.40 -28.98 11.08
N THR A 213 -6.90 -28.11 10.21
CA THR A 213 -8.07 -27.28 10.50
C THR A 213 -9.38 -28.06 10.45
N GLY A 214 -9.38 -29.20 9.77
CA GLY A 214 -10.56 -29.96 9.44
C GLY A 214 -11.22 -29.46 8.15
N PHE A 215 -12.10 -30.31 7.61
CA PHE A 215 -12.92 -29.97 6.47
C PHE A 215 -14.03 -29.00 6.89
N TYR A 216 -14.26 -27.97 6.09
CA TYR A 216 -15.47 -27.14 6.15
C TYR A 216 -15.95 -26.80 4.74
N GLN A 217 -17.19 -26.35 4.63
CA GLN A 217 -17.85 -26.06 3.35
C GLN A 217 -18.39 -24.63 3.28
N TYR A 218 -17.93 -23.89 2.27
CA TYR A 218 -18.48 -22.59 1.89
C TYR A 218 -19.89 -22.77 1.34
N GLY A 219 -20.81 -21.92 1.81
CA GLY A 219 -22.26 -22.03 1.59
C GLY A 219 -22.99 -22.87 2.64
N THR A 220 -22.29 -23.43 3.63
CA THR A 220 -22.90 -24.19 4.74
C THR A 220 -22.29 -23.81 6.08
N ASP A 221 -21.00 -24.10 6.28
CA ASP A 221 -20.29 -23.76 7.53
C ASP A 221 -19.84 -22.30 7.55
N PHE A 222 -19.49 -21.77 6.38
CA PHE A 222 -19.21 -20.35 6.13
C PHE A 222 -20.11 -19.81 5.02
N PRO A 223 -20.30 -18.48 4.91
CA PRO A 223 -20.90 -17.85 3.74
C PRO A 223 -20.30 -18.36 2.42
N GLY A 224 -21.11 -18.38 1.37
CA GLY A 224 -20.64 -18.82 0.05
C GLY A 224 -19.65 -17.83 -0.58
N LEU A 225 -18.96 -18.33 -1.60
CA LEU A 225 -17.95 -17.60 -2.36
C LEU A 225 -18.61 -16.56 -3.26
N VAL A 226 -18.22 -15.29 -3.17
CA VAL A 226 -18.74 -14.24 -4.05
C VAL A 226 -18.02 -14.30 -5.39
N ILE A 227 -18.69 -14.80 -6.43
CA ILE A 227 -18.09 -15.12 -7.73
C ILE A 227 -18.80 -14.41 -8.89
N ASN A 228 -18.12 -14.36 -10.03
CA ASN A 228 -18.69 -13.90 -11.29
C ASN A 228 -19.20 -15.11 -12.08
N LYS A 229 -20.46 -15.10 -12.52
CA LYS A 229 -21.06 -16.16 -13.34
C LYS A 229 -21.53 -15.60 -14.68
N VAL A 230 -21.11 -16.25 -15.77
CA VAL A 230 -21.54 -15.94 -17.15
C VAL A 230 -21.95 -17.26 -17.80
N GLY A 231 -23.25 -17.43 -18.05
CA GLY A 231 -23.83 -18.71 -18.46
C GLY A 231 -23.49 -19.84 -17.48
N ASN A 232 -22.86 -20.90 -17.98
CA ASN A 232 -22.42 -22.06 -17.19
C ASN A 232 -20.96 -21.98 -16.73
N THR A 233 -20.33 -20.81 -16.82
CA THR A 233 -18.94 -20.58 -16.42
C THR A 233 -18.88 -19.65 -15.22
N CYS A 234 -18.23 -20.11 -14.17
CA CYS A 234 -17.98 -19.33 -12.96
C CYS A 234 -16.50 -18.98 -12.90
N SER A 235 -16.20 -17.75 -12.51
CA SER A 235 -14.85 -17.25 -12.31
C SER A 235 -14.72 -16.75 -10.88
N MET A 236 -13.61 -17.09 -10.21
CA MET A 236 -13.26 -16.59 -8.88
C MET A 236 -12.81 -15.13 -8.95
N MET A 237 -13.77 -14.25 -9.21
CA MET A 237 -13.57 -12.82 -9.36
C MET A 237 -14.81 -12.08 -8.89
N ASN A 238 -14.60 -11.03 -8.11
CA ASN A 238 -15.58 -10.02 -7.73
C ASN A 238 -14.91 -8.64 -7.71
N SER A 239 -15.60 -7.58 -7.29
CA SER A 239 -15.02 -6.23 -7.34
C SER A 239 -13.78 -6.04 -6.44
N ALA A 240 -13.62 -6.85 -5.39
CA ALA A 240 -12.53 -6.75 -4.44
C ALA A 240 -11.37 -7.70 -4.76
N VAL A 241 -11.69 -8.94 -5.18
CA VAL A 241 -10.73 -10.05 -5.24
C VAL A 241 -10.84 -10.80 -6.55
N LYS A 242 -9.68 -11.20 -7.07
CA LYS A 242 -9.50 -12.12 -8.18
C LYS A 242 -8.55 -13.24 -7.74
N THR A 243 -8.94 -14.49 -7.93
CA THR A 243 -8.09 -15.65 -7.60
C THR A 243 -7.58 -16.31 -8.87
N VAL A 244 -6.30 -16.66 -8.88
CA VAL A 244 -5.54 -17.21 -10.01
C VAL A 244 -4.94 -18.55 -9.61
N ASP A 245 -5.20 -19.58 -10.41
CA ASP A 245 -4.47 -20.86 -10.33
C ASP A 245 -3.16 -20.73 -11.12
N MET A 246 -2.04 -20.75 -10.39
CA MET A 246 -0.70 -20.67 -10.96
C MET A 246 -0.24 -21.97 -11.59
N LYS A 247 -0.92 -23.10 -11.34
CA LYS A 247 -0.58 -24.42 -11.93
C LYS A 247 0.90 -24.80 -11.74
N HIS A 248 1.47 -24.47 -10.58
CA HIS A 248 2.88 -24.63 -10.22
C HIS A 248 3.86 -23.86 -11.13
N ALA A 249 3.40 -22.81 -11.82
CA ALA A 249 4.25 -21.86 -12.52
C ALA A 249 4.66 -20.70 -11.59
N THR A 250 5.74 -19.99 -11.96
CA THR A 250 6.23 -18.82 -11.22
C THR A 250 5.78 -17.48 -11.83
N SER A 251 5.29 -17.49 -13.07
CA SER A 251 4.80 -16.32 -13.80
C SER A 251 3.52 -16.65 -14.58
N GLY A 252 2.80 -15.61 -15.00
CA GLY A 252 1.52 -15.75 -15.68
C GLY A 252 0.37 -16.18 -14.75
N GLY A 253 -0.63 -16.85 -15.34
CA GLY A 253 -1.86 -17.26 -14.68
C GLY A 253 -3.04 -16.38 -15.09
N SER A 254 -4.19 -17.00 -15.35
CA SER A 254 -5.47 -16.32 -15.58
C SER A 254 -6.39 -16.54 -14.39
N THR A 255 -7.41 -15.69 -14.25
CA THR A 255 -8.46 -15.87 -13.25
C THR A 255 -8.99 -17.31 -13.31
N PHE A 256 -8.98 -17.99 -12.18
CA PHE A 256 -9.47 -19.36 -12.10
C PHE A 256 -10.96 -19.38 -12.44
N SER A 257 -11.31 -20.22 -13.42
CA SER A 257 -12.67 -20.39 -13.89
C SER A 257 -13.00 -21.87 -14.01
N TYR A 258 -14.23 -22.23 -13.73
CA TYR A 258 -14.75 -23.59 -13.68
C TYR A 258 -16.18 -23.65 -14.21
N SER A 259 -16.64 -24.83 -14.60
CA SER A 259 -18.02 -25.02 -15.04
C SER A 259 -18.96 -25.07 -13.84
N CYS A 260 -20.04 -24.30 -13.87
CA CYS A 260 -21.04 -24.19 -12.81
C CYS A 260 -22.46 -24.20 -13.40
N THR A 261 -22.96 -25.40 -13.68
CA THR A 261 -24.27 -25.59 -14.32
C THR A 261 -25.43 -25.63 -13.32
N ASP A 262 -25.15 -25.97 -12.07
CA ASP A 262 -26.17 -26.06 -11.03
C ASP A 262 -26.29 -24.76 -10.22
N ALA A 263 -27.30 -24.70 -9.36
CA ALA A 263 -27.57 -23.54 -8.51
C ALA A 263 -26.55 -23.35 -7.37
N SER A 264 -25.77 -24.39 -7.03
CA SER A 264 -24.77 -24.34 -5.96
C SER A 264 -23.43 -23.77 -6.43
N ASN A 265 -23.19 -23.74 -7.75
CA ASN A 265 -21.95 -23.28 -8.36
C ASN A 265 -20.71 -23.89 -7.67
N TYR A 266 -20.78 -25.20 -7.38
CA TYR A 266 -19.81 -25.90 -6.56
C TYR A 266 -18.43 -25.99 -7.21
N ASN A 267 -17.37 -25.71 -6.44
CA ASN A 267 -15.97 -25.91 -6.83
C ASN A 267 -15.21 -26.67 -5.76
N ASP A 268 -14.55 -27.77 -6.12
CA ASP A 268 -13.64 -28.55 -5.27
C ASP A 268 -12.21 -28.66 -5.85
N TYR A 269 -11.92 -27.91 -6.90
CA TYR A 269 -10.60 -27.91 -7.52
C TYR A 269 -9.61 -27.09 -6.66
N LYS A 270 -8.48 -27.64 -6.20
CA LYS A 270 -8.16 -29.07 -6.08
C LYS A 270 -7.63 -29.35 -4.67
N ALA A 271 -7.79 -30.58 -4.20
CA ALA A 271 -7.10 -31.05 -3.01
C ALA A 271 -5.59 -31.22 -3.29
N ILE A 272 -4.74 -30.71 -2.41
CA ILE A 272 -3.28 -30.82 -2.54
C ILE A 272 -2.59 -30.69 -1.19
N ASN A 273 -1.55 -31.50 -0.97
CA ASN A 273 -0.72 -31.48 0.23
C ASN A 273 -1.51 -31.49 1.55
N GLY A 274 -2.71 -32.09 1.57
CA GLY A 274 -3.59 -32.17 2.73
C GLY A 274 -4.62 -31.05 2.89
N ALA A 275 -4.62 -30.02 2.03
CA ALA A 275 -5.71 -29.06 1.91
C ALA A 275 -6.81 -29.55 0.95
N TYR A 276 -8.04 -29.10 1.15
CA TYR A 276 -9.20 -29.52 0.35
C TYR A 276 -9.43 -28.66 -0.90
N SER A 277 -9.33 -27.32 -0.80
CA SER A 277 -9.28 -26.42 -1.97
C SER A 277 -8.65 -25.07 -1.59
N PRO A 278 -7.32 -24.90 -1.78
CA PRO A 278 -6.65 -23.63 -1.51
C PRO A 278 -7.18 -22.45 -2.35
N LEU A 279 -7.75 -22.70 -3.52
CA LEU A 279 -8.37 -21.66 -4.36
C LEU A 279 -9.63 -21.08 -3.71
N ASN A 280 -10.50 -21.94 -3.16
CA ASN A 280 -11.68 -21.50 -2.43
C ASN A 280 -11.29 -20.68 -1.20
N ASP A 281 -10.35 -21.18 -0.41
CA ASP A 281 -9.84 -20.50 0.78
C ASP A 281 -9.25 -19.13 0.42
N ALA A 282 -8.41 -19.04 -0.60
CA ALA A 282 -7.78 -17.77 -0.99
C ALA A 282 -8.82 -16.75 -1.46
N HIS A 283 -9.83 -17.21 -2.22
CA HIS A 283 -10.88 -16.33 -2.72
C HIS A 283 -11.75 -15.79 -1.58
N TYR A 284 -12.16 -16.66 -0.66
CA TYR A 284 -12.95 -16.28 0.50
C TYR A 284 -12.17 -15.36 1.44
N PHE A 285 -10.95 -15.74 1.84
CA PHE A 285 -10.13 -14.97 2.77
C PHE A 285 -9.77 -13.60 2.22
N GLY A 286 -9.47 -13.47 0.92
CA GLY A 286 -9.28 -12.16 0.31
C GLY A 286 -10.48 -11.23 0.52
N LYS A 287 -11.71 -11.77 0.38
CA LYS A 287 -12.95 -11.00 0.54
C LYS A 287 -13.17 -10.63 2.02
N VAL A 288 -12.94 -11.56 2.93
CA VAL A 288 -12.99 -11.35 4.39
C VAL A 288 -12.07 -10.19 4.81
N VAL A 289 -10.86 -10.12 4.26
CA VAL A 289 -9.93 -9.03 4.57
C VAL A 289 -10.47 -7.68 4.08
N PHE A 290 -10.99 -7.60 2.85
CA PHE A 290 -11.62 -6.37 2.35
C PHE A 290 -12.81 -5.94 3.20
N ASP A 291 -13.66 -6.89 3.58
CA ASP A 291 -14.84 -6.63 4.40
C ASP A 291 -14.45 -6.16 5.80
N MET A 292 -13.43 -6.77 6.43
CA MET A 292 -12.93 -6.32 7.73
C MET A 292 -12.45 -4.85 7.68
N TYR A 293 -11.59 -4.49 6.72
CA TYR A 293 -11.12 -3.11 6.57
C TYR A 293 -12.27 -2.15 6.25
N LYS A 294 -13.26 -2.59 5.45
CA LYS A 294 -14.42 -1.77 5.11
C LYS A 294 -15.34 -1.55 6.30
N ASP A 295 -15.67 -2.61 7.04
CA ASP A 295 -16.66 -2.57 8.10
C ASP A 295 -16.11 -1.97 9.39
N TRP A 296 -14.83 -2.22 9.71
CA TRP A 296 -14.22 -1.71 10.93
C TRP A 296 -13.58 -0.34 10.73
N MET A 297 -13.03 -0.06 9.55
CA MET A 297 -12.22 1.14 9.31
C MET A 297 -12.76 2.06 8.21
N ASN A 298 -13.84 1.67 7.53
CA ASN A 298 -14.43 2.40 6.40
C ASN A 298 -13.40 2.73 5.29
N THR A 299 -12.43 1.86 5.07
CA THR A 299 -11.40 1.96 4.03
C THR A 299 -11.25 0.63 3.30
N THR A 300 -10.58 0.63 2.15
CA THR A 300 -10.10 -0.60 1.53
C THR A 300 -8.63 -0.82 1.89
N PRO A 301 -8.16 -2.09 1.95
CA PRO A 301 -6.76 -2.37 2.24
C PRO A 301 -5.84 -1.97 1.07
N LEU A 302 -6.37 -2.00 -0.16
CA LEU A 302 -5.68 -1.65 -1.40
C LEU A 302 -6.53 -0.71 -2.24
N THR A 303 -5.88 0.13 -3.05
CA THR A 303 -6.51 1.02 -4.04
C THR A 303 -6.87 0.33 -5.36
N PHE A 304 -6.57 -0.97 -5.47
CA PHE A 304 -6.84 -1.81 -6.64
C PHE A 304 -7.35 -3.19 -6.22
N GLN A 305 -7.87 -3.96 -7.19
CA GLN A 305 -8.37 -5.30 -6.96
C GLN A 305 -7.25 -6.24 -6.51
N LEU A 306 -7.48 -6.97 -5.43
CA LEU A 306 -6.54 -7.96 -4.89
C LEU A 306 -6.45 -9.18 -5.80
N THR A 307 -5.24 -9.51 -6.25
CA THR A 307 -4.97 -10.77 -6.95
C THR A 307 -4.36 -11.80 -6.01
N MET A 308 -5.06 -12.91 -5.78
CA MET A 308 -4.63 -14.06 -4.99
C MET A 308 -4.10 -15.16 -5.94
N ARG A 309 -2.79 -15.40 -5.95
CA ARG A 309 -2.11 -16.39 -6.81
C ARG A 309 -1.83 -17.64 -5.98
N VAL A 310 -2.49 -18.74 -6.30
CA VAL A 310 -2.45 -19.99 -5.54
C VAL A 310 -1.80 -21.08 -6.39
N HIS A 311 -1.23 -22.11 -5.76
CA HIS A 311 -0.49 -23.18 -6.42
C HIS A 311 0.79 -22.68 -7.10
N TYR A 312 1.50 -21.75 -6.46
CA TYR A 312 2.74 -21.18 -6.97
C TYR A 312 3.93 -22.13 -6.80
N ASP A 313 4.65 -22.36 -7.91
CA ASP A 313 5.83 -23.24 -7.98
C ASP A 313 5.55 -24.66 -7.41
N SER A 314 6.56 -25.51 -7.33
CA SER A 314 6.45 -26.87 -6.82
C SER A 314 7.06 -26.98 -5.42
N ASN A 315 6.31 -27.51 -4.45
CA ASN A 315 6.76 -27.69 -3.06
C ASN A 315 7.25 -26.38 -2.39
N TYR A 316 6.70 -25.24 -2.81
CA TYR A 316 7.12 -23.93 -2.32
C TYR A 316 6.57 -23.68 -0.91
N GLU A 317 7.47 -23.59 0.07
CA GLU A 317 7.15 -23.42 1.49
C GLU A 317 7.14 -21.94 1.92
N ASN A 318 6.52 -21.07 1.12
CA ASN A 318 6.44 -19.64 1.43
C ASN A 318 5.22 -18.95 0.79
N ALA A 319 4.86 -17.79 1.33
CA ALA A 319 3.90 -16.85 0.76
C ALA A 319 4.53 -15.45 0.70
N PHE A 320 4.05 -14.58 -0.19
CA PHE A 320 4.58 -13.21 -0.29
C PHE A 320 3.65 -12.23 -1.02
N TRP A 321 3.70 -10.97 -0.59
CA TRP A 321 3.30 -9.76 -1.32
C TRP A 321 4.41 -9.30 -2.28
N ASN A 322 4.05 -8.93 -3.53
CA ASN A 322 5.02 -8.43 -4.52
C ASN A 322 4.78 -6.99 -5.00
N GLY A 323 3.97 -6.20 -4.29
CA GLY A 323 3.56 -4.85 -4.74
C GLY A 323 2.24 -4.80 -5.52
N SER A 324 1.72 -5.95 -5.95
CA SER A 324 0.48 -6.02 -6.75
C SER A 324 -0.40 -7.24 -6.46
N SER A 325 0.19 -8.34 -6.00
CA SER A 325 -0.48 -9.63 -5.88
C SER A 325 0.11 -10.47 -4.76
N MET A 326 -0.72 -11.36 -4.23
CA MET A 326 -0.43 -12.31 -3.17
C MET A 326 -0.10 -13.61 -3.82
N THR A 327 0.94 -14.27 -3.35
CA THR A 327 1.37 -15.53 -3.92
C THR A 327 1.55 -16.57 -2.83
N PHE A 328 0.90 -17.72 -2.99
CA PHE A 328 0.90 -18.80 -2.02
C PHE A 328 1.44 -20.08 -2.65
N GLY A 329 2.49 -20.64 -2.04
CA GLY A 329 2.96 -21.97 -2.36
C GLY A 329 2.08 -23.07 -1.76
N ASP A 330 2.20 -24.28 -2.31
CA ASP A 330 1.46 -25.45 -1.83
C ASP A 330 2.08 -26.11 -0.60
N GLY A 331 3.22 -25.62 -0.10
CA GLY A 331 3.95 -26.23 1.01
C GLY A 331 4.51 -27.61 0.65
N GLN A 332 5.19 -28.25 1.61
CA GLN A 332 5.68 -29.62 1.46
C GLN A 332 5.73 -30.38 2.78
N ASN A 333 6.80 -30.22 3.56
CA ASN A 333 7.06 -31.00 4.76
C ASN A 333 6.73 -30.22 6.03
N THR A 334 6.97 -28.91 6.01
CA THR A 334 6.74 -27.99 7.13
C THR A 334 5.32 -27.48 7.11
N PHE A 335 4.83 -27.12 5.92
CA PHE A 335 3.55 -26.45 5.74
C PHE A 335 2.58 -27.26 4.86
N TYR A 336 1.30 -27.12 5.16
CA TYR A 336 0.21 -27.23 4.19
C TYR A 336 0.32 -26.10 3.15
N PRO A 337 -0.54 -26.05 2.10
CA PRO A 337 -0.64 -24.85 1.27
C PRO A 337 -0.83 -23.61 2.14
N LEU A 338 -0.07 -22.55 1.88
CA LEU A 338 0.06 -21.40 2.80
C LEU A 338 -1.13 -20.44 2.71
N VAL A 339 -2.29 -20.94 2.31
CA VAL A 339 -3.54 -20.20 2.25
C VAL A 339 -4.28 -20.36 3.57
N ASP A 340 -4.03 -19.42 4.46
CA ASP A 340 -4.70 -19.27 5.75
C ASP A 340 -5.22 -17.83 5.88
N ILE A 341 -6.24 -17.59 6.70
CA ILE A 341 -6.78 -16.25 6.91
C ILE A 341 -5.73 -15.32 7.53
N ASN A 342 -4.92 -15.83 8.47
CA ASN A 342 -3.86 -15.09 9.12
C ASN A 342 -2.79 -14.66 8.10
N VAL A 343 -2.27 -15.61 7.32
CA VAL A 343 -1.29 -15.33 6.24
C VAL A 343 -1.88 -14.45 5.15
N SER A 344 -3.12 -14.69 4.71
CA SER A 344 -3.76 -13.88 3.66
C SER A 344 -3.91 -12.42 4.07
N ALA A 345 -4.36 -12.17 5.31
CA ALA A 345 -4.50 -10.82 5.83
C ALA A 345 -3.14 -10.15 6.11
N HIS A 346 -2.14 -10.93 6.54
CA HIS A 346 -0.76 -10.47 6.72
C HIS A 346 -0.20 -9.90 5.41
N GLU A 347 -0.22 -10.69 4.34
CA GLU A 347 0.35 -10.27 3.05
C GLU A 347 -0.39 -9.07 2.45
N VAL A 348 -1.73 -9.03 2.53
CA VAL A 348 -2.52 -7.88 2.06
C VAL A 348 -2.20 -6.61 2.86
N SER A 349 -1.92 -6.75 4.15
CA SER A 349 -1.66 -5.62 5.05
C SER A 349 -0.26 -5.02 4.90
N HIS A 350 0.68 -5.72 4.25
CA HIS A 350 1.89 -5.07 3.72
C HIS A 350 1.53 -4.02 2.67
N GLY A 351 0.64 -4.34 1.72
CA GLY A 351 0.16 -3.39 0.72
C GLY A 351 -0.58 -2.19 1.35
N PHE A 352 -1.35 -2.43 2.41
CA PHE A 352 -1.96 -1.34 3.19
C PHE A 352 -0.90 -0.45 3.83
N THR A 353 0.13 -1.03 4.47
CA THR A 353 1.23 -0.27 5.09
C THR A 353 2.02 0.54 4.05
N GLU A 354 2.27 -0.05 2.88
CA GLU A 354 2.95 0.61 1.75
C GLU A 354 2.18 1.85 1.26
N GLN A 355 0.85 1.78 1.22
CA GLN A 355 -0.04 2.88 0.78
C GLN A 355 -0.32 3.93 1.86
N ASN A 356 0.13 3.70 3.10
CA ASN A 356 -0.10 4.60 4.25
C ASN A 356 1.22 5.08 4.86
N SER A 357 1.65 4.53 6.00
CA SER A 357 2.88 4.98 6.69
C SER A 357 4.16 4.78 5.88
N GLY A 358 4.16 3.83 4.95
CA GLY A 358 5.34 3.48 4.16
C GLY A 358 6.50 2.96 5.00
N LEU A 359 6.22 2.28 6.14
CA LEU A 359 7.25 1.71 7.02
C LEU A 359 8.26 0.90 6.20
N VAL A 360 9.51 1.34 6.20
CA VAL A 360 10.61 0.68 5.49
C VAL A 360 10.85 -0.68 6.12
N TYR A 361 10.97 -1.70 5.28
CA TYR A 361 11.15 -3.11 5.66
C TYR A 361 12.57 -3.42 6.17
N LYS A 362 13.02 -2.66 7.18
CA LYS A 362 14.35 -2.75 7.79
C LYS A 362 14.32 -2.27 9.24
N ASN A 363 15.18 -2.83 10.08
CA ASN A 363 15.36 -2.37 11.47
C ASN A 363 14.02 -2.35 12.25
N MET A 364 13.81 -1.38 13.15
CA MET A 364 12.58 -1.26 13.96
C MET A 364 11.34 -1.01 13.11
N SER A 365 11.42 -0.16 12.08
CA SER A 365 10.27 0.11 11.21
C SER A 365 9.84 -1.15 10.46
N GLY A 366 10.79 -1.99 10.06
CA GLY A 366 10.49 -3.28 9.44
C GLY A 366 9.85 -4.26 10.41
N GLY A 367 10.32 -4.32 11.66
CA GLY A 367 9.67 -5.10 12.71
C GLY A 367 8.24 -4.62 12.99
N MET A 368 7.98 -3.31 12.97
CA MET A 368 6.63 -2.75 13.08
C MET A 368 5.76 -3.08 11.86
N ASN A 369 6.34 -3.10 10.66
CA ASN A 369 5.65 -3.46 9.42
C ASN A 369 5.16 -4.92 9.51
N GLU A 370 6.07 -5.85 9.81
CA GLU A 370 5.74 -7.26 10.07
C GLU A 370 4.68 -7.44 11.17
N ALA A 371 4.85 -6.72 12.29
CA ALA A 371 3.91 -6.83 13.40
C ALA A 371 2.51 -6.32 13.03
N PHE A 372 2.40 -5.23 12.26
CA PHE A 372 1.11 -4.74 11.81
C PHE A 372 0.41 -5.76 10.90
N SER A 373 1.16 -6.42 10.02
CA SER A 373 0.64 -7.50 9.18
C SER A 373 0.19 -8.71 10.01
N ASP A 374 0.95 -9.13 11.03
CA ASP A 374 0.53 -10.16 11.97
C ASP A 374 -0.76 -9.77 12.73
N ILE A 375 -0.84 -8.52 13.20
CA ILE A 375 -2.02 -7.99 13.91
C ILE A 375 -3.26 -8.03 13.01
N ALA A 376 -3.10 -7.71 11.72
CA ALA A 376 -4.17 -7.81 10.74
C ALA A 376 -4.61 -9.28 10.50
N GLY A 377 -3.67 -10.23 10.59
CA GLY A 377 -3.93 -11.67 10.63
C GLY A 377 -4.93 -12.06 11.72
N GLU A 378 -4.56 -11.79 12.97
CA GLU A 378 -5.40 -12.07 14.14
C GLU A 378 -6.74 -11.30 14.08
N ALA A 379 -6.72 -10.06 13.58
CA ALA A 379 -7.94 -9.26 13.40
C ALA A 379 -8.89 -9.90 12.38
N ALA A 380 -8.38 -10.41 11.26
CA ALA A 380 -9.17 -11.07 10.23
C ALA A 380 -9.71 -12.41 10.71
N GLU A 381 -8.91 -13.16 11.47
CA GLU A 381 -9.38 -14.38 12.13
C GLU A 381 -10.52 -14.08 13.12
N PHE A 382 -10.36 -13.06 13.97
CA PHE A 382 -11.42 -12.64 14.90
C PHE A 382 -12.69 -12.19 14.16
N TYR A 383 -12.53 -11.43 13.07
CA TYR A 383 -13.65 -10.99 12.25
C TYR A 383 -14.42 -12.17 11.64
N MET A 384 -13.71 -13.20 11.21
CA MET A 384 -14.29 -14.39 10.56
C MET A 384 -14.87 -15.40 11.57
N LYS A 385 -14.11 -15.73 12.61
CA LYS A 385 -14.40 -16.84 13.54
C LYS A 385 -14.98 -16.37 14.88
N GLY A 386 -14.83 -15.09 15.23
CA GLY A 386 -15.22 -14.54 16.53
C GLY A 386 -14.24 -14.83 17.68
N SER A 387 -13.10 -15.47 17.38
CA SER A 387 -12.04 -15.82 18.33
C SER A 387 -10.68 -15.82 17.64
N VAL A 388 -9.60 -15.77 18.42
CA VAL A 388 -8.19 -15.82 17.96
C VAL A 388 -7.41 -16.80 18.82
N ASP A 389 -6.40 -17.43 18.25
CA ASP A 389 -5.50 -18.35 18.96
C ASP A 389 -4.18 -17.68 19.38
N TRP A 390 -3.89 -16.47 18.88
CA TRP A 390 -2.67 -15.71 19.13
C TRP A 390 -1.40 -16.36 18.55
N ILE A 391 -1.55 -17.16 17.51
CA ILE A 391 -0.49 -17.92 16.84
C ILE A 391 -0.57 -17.75 15.33
N VAL A 392 0.41 -17.04 14.77
CA VAL A 392 0.45 -16.78 13.32
C VAL A 392 0.71 -18.09 12.56
N GLY A 393 -0.18 -18.39 11.61
CA GLY A 393 -0.09 -19.52 10.69
C GLY A 393 -0.14 -20.88 11.38
N SER A 394 -0.82 -20.98 12.52
CA SER A 394 -1.11 -22.26 13.18
C SER A 394 -1.82 -23.23 12.21
N ASP A 395 -2.81 -22.73 11.46
CA ASP A 395 -3.65 -23.50 10.54
C ASP A 395 -2.86 -24.15 9.38
N ILE A 396 -1.70 -23.59 8.99
CA ILE A 396 -0.86 -24.13 7.91
C ILE A 396 0.36 -24.91 8.38
N PHE A 397 0.72 -24.83 9.68
CA PHE A 397 1.89 -25.52 10.21
C PHE A 397 1.57 -26.99 10.48
N LYS A 398 2.28 -27.94 9.85
CA LYS A 398 1.97 -29.38 10.00
C LYS A 398 2.22 -29.91 11.41
N SER A 399 3.19 -29.32 12.11
CA SER A 399 3.47 -29.67 13.51
C SER A 399 2.53 -28.91 14.47
N SER A 400 2.60 -29.24 15.77
CA SER A 400 1.95 -28.43 16.79
C SER A 400 2.54 -27.01 16.84
N GLY A 401 1.72 -26.02 17.20
CA GLY A 401 2.11 -24.60 17.21
C GLY A 401 1.91 -23.91 15.85
N GLY A 402 2.70 -22.86 15.62
CA GLY A 402 2.71 -22.06 14.39
C GLY A 402 4.04 -21.31 14.20
N LEU A 403 4.07 -20.32 13.31
CA LEU A 403 5.30 -19.61 12.93
C LEU A 403 5.75 -18.61 14.01
N ARG A 404 4.81 -17.88 14.60
CA ARG A 404 5.06 -16.82 15.59
C ARG A 404 3.98 -16.83 16.65
N TYR A 405 4.30 -16.32 17.83
CA TYR A 405 3.43 -16.31 19.00
C TYR A 405 3.27 -14.89 19.52
N PHE A 406 2.03 -14.46 19.74
CA PHE A 406 1.74 -13.11 20.22
C PHE A 406 1.97 -12.96 21.74
N ASP A 407 1.62 -13.99 22.51
CA ASP A 407 1.69 -13.95 23.97
C ASP A 407 3.15 -13.95 24.49
N GLN A 408 4.00 -14.74 23.85
CA GLN A 408 5.43 -14.82 24.11
C GLN A 408 6.17 -15.14 22.79
N PRO A 409 6.54 -14.11 21.99
CA PRO A 409 7.27 -14.26 20.74
C PRO A 409 8.46 -15.22 20.80
N SER A 410 9.24 -15.20 21.88
CA SER A 410 10.43 -16.04 22.05
C SER A 410 10.17 -17.55 22.04
N LYS A 411 8.91 -18.00 22.08
CA LYS A 411 8.54 -19.43 21.93
C LYS A 411 8.97 -20.02 20.58
N ASP A 412 9.14 -19.21 19.54
CA ASP A 412 9.70 -19.66 18.26
C ASP A 412 11.24 -19.87 18.30
N GLY A 413 11.88 -19.52 19.43
CA GLY A 413 13.31 -19.64 19.66
C GLY A 413 14.17 -18.53 19.05
N ARG A 414 13.59 -17.50 18.44
CA ARG A 414 14.32 -16.44 17.70
C ARG A 414 13.78 -15.03 17.93
N SER A 415 12.46 -14.87 18.03
CA SER A 415 11.80 -13.59 18.23
C SER A 415 12.07 -12.99 19.61
N ILE A 416 11.96 -11.67 19.70
CA ILE A 416 12.19 -10.92 20.94
C ILE A 416 10.87 -10.52 21.61
N ASP A 417 10.83 -10.60 22.94
CA ASP A 417 9.63 -10.26 23.74
C ASP A 417 9.65 -8.79 24.22
N HIS A 418 10.82 -8.14 24.13
CA HIS A 418 11.07 -6.83 24.71
C HIS A 418 12.08 -6.02 23.88
N ALA A 419 11.83 -4.71 23.74
CA ALA A 419 12.63 -3.80 22.90
C ALA A 419 14.11 -3.72 23.32
N SER A 420 14.45 -3.99 24.59
CA SER A 420 15.84 -4.03 25.06
C SER A 420 16.68 -5.15 24.45
N GLN A 421 16.04 -6.16 23.86
CA GLN A 421 16.72 -7.27 23.17
C GLN A 421 17.02 -6.95 21.70
N TYR A 422 16.52 -5.82 21.19
CA TYR A 422 16.73 -5.41 19.81
C TYR A 422 18.18 -5.01 19.55
N TYR A 423 18.68 -5.35 18.35
CA TYR A 423 19.93 -4.84 17.80
C TYR A 423 19.76 -4.54 16.30
N ASN A 424 20.56 -3.62 15.77
CA ASN A 424 20.50 -3.28 14.34
C ASN A 424 20.87 -4.48 13.48
N GLY A 425 20.03 -4.75 12.47
CA GLY A 425 20.19 -5.93 11.61
C GLY A 425 19.49 -7.19 12.10
N LEU A 426 18.77 -7.16 13.23
CA LEU A 426 17.83 -8.21 13.60
C LEU A 426 16.77 -8.35 12.50
N ASN A 427 16.47 -9.59 12.10
CA ASN A 427 15.46 -9.89 11.09
C ASN A 427 14.09 -9.35 11.55
N VAL A 428 13.36 -8.74 10.62
CA VAL A 428 12.07 -8.07 10.88
C VAL A 428 11.00 -9.04 11.41
N HIS A 429 10.99 -10.29 10.96
CA HIS A 429 10.08 -11.33 11.45
C HIS A 429 10.34 -11.71 12.93
N TYR A 430 11.51 -11.37 13.47
CA TYR A 430 11.88 -11.63 14.86
C TYR A 430 11.73 -10.37 15.73
N SER A 431 12.01 -9.19 15.16
CA SER A 431 11.83 -7.92 15.85
C SER A 431 10.37 -7.49 15.95
N SER A 432 9.48 -8.06 15.11
CA SER A 432 8.02 -7.88 15.20
C SER A 432 7.43 -8.33 16.52
N GLY A 433 8.07 -9.27 17.22
CA GLY A 433 7.64 -9.77 18.53
C GLY A 433 7.34 -8.67 19.56
N VAL A 434 8.06 -7.54 19.51
CA VAL A 434 7.81 -6.40 20.41
C VAL A 434 6.40 -5.84 20.23
N PHE A 435 5.98 -5.61 18.98
CA PHE A 435 4.67 -5.01 18.68
C PHE A 435 3.55 -6.06 18.69
N ASN A 436 3.84 -7.31 18.31
CA ASN A 436 2.90 -8.43 18.48
C ASN A 436 2.51 -8.57 19.96
N ARG A 437 3.51 -8.64 20.85
CA ARG A 437 3.26 -8.77 22.29
C ARG A 437 2.58 -7.53 22.88
N ALA A 438 2.91 -6.32 22.42
CA ALA A 438 2.19 -5.10 22.83
C ALA A 438 0.70 -5.18 22.46
N TYR A 439 0.39 -5.62 21.25
CA TYR A 439 -0.99 -5.80 20.79
C TYR A 439 -1.73 -6.87 21.59
N TYR A 440 -1.11 -8.03 21.82
CA TYR A 440 -1.66 -9.09 22.67
C TYR A 440 -2.07 -8.57 24.05
N LEU A 441 -1.16 -7.87 24.72
CA LEU A 441 -1.38 -7.31 26.06
C LEU A 441 -2.52 -6.28 26.05
N LEU A 442 -2.58 -5.45 25.01
CA LEU A 442 -3.63 -4.44 24.87
C LEU A 442 -5.00 -5.08 24.61
N ALA A 443 -5.09 -5.98 23.62
CA ALA A 443 -6.34 -6.60 23.21
C ALA A 443 -6.98 -7.48 24.28
N ASN A 444 -6.17 -8.06 25.18
CA ASN A 444 -6.62 -8.87 26.32
C ASN A 444 -6.88 -8.06 27.60
N LYS A 445 -6.71 -6.72 27.56
CA LYS A 445 -6.99 -5.88 28.72
C LYS A 445 -8.49 -5.65 28.91
N ALA A 446 -8.91 -5.38 30.14
CA ALA A 446 -10.32 -5.08 30.43
C ALA A 446 -10.82 -3.89 29.57
N ASN A 447 -12.01 -4.03 28.97
CA ASN A 447 -12.64 -3.07 28.05
C ASN A 447 -11.97 -2.92 26.67
N TRP A 448 -10.93 -3.70 26.40
CA TRP A 448 -10.33 -3.86 25.08
C TRP A 448 -10.81 -5.15 24.41
N SER A 449 -10.55 -5.25 23.11
CA SER A 449 -10.83 -6.42 22.29
C SER A 449 -9.85 -6.44 21.12
N VAL A 450 -9.78 -7.56 20.39
CA VAL A 450 -9.01 -7.68 19.14
C VAL A 450 -9.35 -6.51 18.20
N ARG A 451 -10.64 -6.29 17.95
CA ARG A 451 -11.12 -5.18 17.11
C ARG A 451 -10.62 -3.80 17.58
N LYS A 452 -10.81 -3.45 18.86
CA LYS A 452 -10.40 -2.12 19.37
C LYS A 452 -8.89 -1.91 19.27
N GLY A 453 -8.12 -2.96 19.55
CA GLY A 453 -6.67 -2.95 19.36
C GLY A 453 -6.34 -2.70 17.88
N PHE A 454 -6.98 -3.42 16.96
CA PHE A 454 -6.69 -3.30 15.54
C PHE A 454 -7.00 -1.87 15.05
N GLU A 455 -8.15 -1.32 15.43
CA GLU A 455 -8.55 0.06 15.08
C GLU A 455 -7.48 1.11 15.43
N VAL A 456 -6.88 1.05 16.63
CA VAL A 456 -5.84 2.01 17.04
C VAL A 456 -4.52 1.81 16.31
N PHE A 457 -4.13 0.57 16.00
CA PHE A 457 -2.94 0.29 15.21
C PHE A 457 -3.12 0.71 13.75
N THR A 458 -4.31 0.50 13.17
CA THR A 458 -4.64 0.93 11.81
C THR A 458 -4.61 2.45 11.69
N VAL A 459 -5.25 3.19 12.61
CA VAL A 459 -5.21 4.66 12.61
C VAL A 459 -3.77 5.17 12.80
N ALA A 460 -2.96 4.51 13.64
CA ALA A 460 -1.55 4.85 13.78
C ALA A 460 -0.77 4.67 12.47
N ASN A 461 -1.01 3.58 11.75
CA ASN A 461 -0.43 3.34 10.43
C ASN A 461 -0.88 4.39 9.40
N GLN A 462 -2.15 4.79 9.41
CA GLN A 462 -2.68 5.78 8.47
C GLN A 462 -2.17 7.21 8.72
N LEU A 463 -2.03 7.62 9.98
CA LEU A 463 -1.89 9.04 10.35
C LEU A 463 -0.60 9.41 11.09
N TYR A 464 0.01 8.47 11.82
CA TYR A 464 1.02 8.81 12.83
C TYR A 464 2.39 8.21 12.56
N TRP A 465 2.45 7.02 11.99
CA TRP A 465 3.71 6.38 11.65
C TRP A 465 4.32 7.02 10.41
N THR A 466 5.64 7.00 10.39
CA THR A 466 6.44 7.46 9.24
C THR A 466 7.33 6.31 8.80
N ALA A 467 7.84 6.39 7.58
CA ALA A 467 8.63 5.33 6.96
C ALA A 467 9.79 4.80 7.84
N ASN A 468 10.39 5.63 8.69
CA ASN A 468 11.51 5.26 9.58
C ASN A 468 11.16 5.32 11.08
N SER A 469 9.88 5.20 11.44
CA SER A 469 9.46 5.23 12.84
C SER A 469 10.21 4.20 13.68
N THR A 470 10.71 4.62 14.84
CA THR A 470 11.24 3.73 15.88
C THR A 470 10.10 3.11 16.68
N PHE A 471 10.40 2.09 17.50
CA PHE A 471 9.40 1.49 18.39
C PHE A 471 8.70 2.52 19.29
N ASP A 472 9.45 3.44 19.93
CA ASP A 472 8.87 4.48 20.79
C ASP A 472 7.95 5.44 20.00
N GLN A 473 8.37 5.85 18.79
CA GLN A 473 7.54 6.67 17.92
C GLN A 473 6.29 5.91 17.45
N GLY A 474 6.43 4.62 17.17
CA GLY A 474 5.33 3.72 16.81
C GLY A 474 4.30 3.60 17.92
N GLY A 475 4.74 3.29 19.15
CA GLY A 475 3.87 3.22 20.33
C GLY A 475 3.18 4.55 20.64
N CYS A 476 3.90 5.67 20.47
CA CYS A 476 3.30 7.00 20.55
C CYS A 476 2.17 7.20 19.52
N GLY A 477 2.38 6.77 18.28
CA GLY A 477 1.34 6.84 17.24
C GLY A 477 0.07 6.09 17.65
N VAL A 478 0.21 4.89 18.22
CA VAL A 478 -0.93 4.10 18.73
C VAL A 478 -1.61 4.81 19.92
N ALA A 479 -0.85 5.42 20.82
CA ALA A 479 -1.40 6.17 21.94
C ALA A 479 -2.18 7.43 21.50
N LYS A 480 -1.75 8.10 20.43
CA LYS A 480 -2.50 9.21 19.81
C LYS A 480 -3.77 8.72 19.10
N ALA A 481 -3.67 7.63 18.33
CA ALA A 481 -4.81 7.01 17.69
C ALA A 481 -5.90 6.60 18.69
N ALA A 482 -5.51 6.00 19.83
CA ALA A 482 -6.44 5.68 20.90
C ALA A 482 -7.14 6.92 21.46
N GLN A 483 -6.41 8.03 21.63
CA GLN A 483 -7.01 9.29 22.08
C GLN A 483 -8.03 9.84 21.08
N ASP A 484 -7.72 9.81 19.77
CA ASP A 484 -8.63 10.30 18.73
C ASP A 484 -9.90 9.46 18.61
N LEU A 485 -9.78 8.15 18.82
CA LEU A 485 -10.92 7.22 18.84
C LEU A 485 -11.69 7.25 20.17
N GLY A 486 -11.27 8.05 21.15
CA GLY A 486 -11.91 8.14 22.47
C GLY A 486 -11.67 6.91 23.37
N TYR A 487 -10.63 6.13 23.09
CA TYR A 487 -10.20 4.99 23.90
C TYR A 487 -9.20 5.40 24.99
N ASN A 488 -8.99 4.50 25.97
CA ASN A 488 -8.13 4.78 27.11
C ASN A 488 -6.64 4.74 26.74
N LYS A 489 -6.06 5.91 26.48
CA LYS A 489 -4.62 6.07 26.21
C LYS A 489 -3.71 5.42 27.27
N ALA A 490 -4.09 5.44 28.55
CA ALA A 490 -3.25 4.89 29.61
C ALA A 490 -3.09 3.37 29.47
N ASP A 491 -4.08 2.67 28.93
CA ASP A 491 -4.01 1.24 28.69
C ASP A 491 -3.02 0.88 27.57
N VAL A 492 -2.99 1.70 26.51
CA VAL A 492 -1.99 1.59 25.44
C VAL A 492 -0.60 1.79 26.00
N VAL A 493 -0.38 2.87 26.77
CA VAL A 493 0.92 3.17 27.37
C VAL A 493 1.39 2.03 28.29
N ASP A 494 0.49 1.48 29.09
CA ASP A 494 0.78 0.35 29.97
C ASP A 494 1.19 -0.92 29.19
N ALA A 495 0.47 -1.28 28.12
CA ALA A 495 0.78 -2.43 27.29
C ALA A 495 2.17 -2.29 26.61
N PHE A 496 2.48 -1.12 26.06
CA PHE A 496 3.78 -0.86 25.44
C PHE A 496 4.94 -0.81 26.46
N ASN A 497 4.71 -0.30 27.67
CA ASN A 497 5.75 -0.28 28.71
C ASN A 497 6.20 -1.71 29.10
N GLN A 498 5.28 -2.68 29.09
CA GLN A 498 5.60 -4.10 29.41
C GLN A 498 6.50 -4.79 28.36
N VAL A 499 6.62 -4.20 27.17
CA VAL A 499 7.54 -4.65 26.10
C VAL A 499 8.70 -3.67 25.90
N GLY A 500 8.90 -2.71 26.81
CA GLY A 500 10.04 -1.80 26.79
C GLY A 500 9.93 -0.65 25.80
N VAL A 501 8.72 -0.32 25.36
CA VAL A 501 8.45 0.75 24.40
C VAL A 501 7.76 1.92 25.10
N ASN A 502 8.29 3.12 24.93
CA ASN A 502 7.71 4.32 25.51
C ASN A 502 6.65 4.93 24.59
N ALA A 503 5.39 4.54 24.78
CA ALA A 503 4.25 5.05 24.03
C ALA A 503 3.68 6.39 24.52
N SER A 504 4.30 7.06 25.51
CA SER A 504 3.74 8.29 26.10
C SER A 504 3.81 9.53 25.20
N CYS A 505 4.47 9.45 24.05
CA CYS A 505 4.76 10.55 23.12
C CYS A 505 5.71 11.65 23.64
N GLY A 506 6.35 11.43 24.79
CA GLY A 506 6.95 12.49 25.61
C GLY A 506 5.83 13.26 26.34
N VAL A 507 5.84 13.43 27.65
CA VAL A 507 6.89 14.02 28.48
C VAL A 507 6.88 13.39 29.88
N VAL A 508 7.90 12.62 30.23
CA VAL A 508 8.48 12.69 31.58
C VAL A 508 10.00 12.52 31.45
N PRO A 509 10.78 13.60 31.27
CA PRO A 509 12.05 13.69 31.97
C PRO A 509 11.76 13.50 33.46
N PRO A 510 12.66 12.92 34.27
CA PRO A 510 12.54 13.01 35.72
C PRO A 510 12.22 14.47 36.06
N VAL A 511 11.13 14.68 36.81
CA VAL A 511 10.69 16.02 37.21
C VAL A 511 11.93 16.73 37.82
N GLY A 512 12.50 17.70 37.10
CA GLY A 512 13.71 18.44 37.52
C GLY A 512 14.94 18.44 36.58
N ASN A 513 15.03 17.62 35.53
CA ASN A 513 16.26 17.46 34.73
C ASN A 513 16.19 18.02 33.28
N VAL A 514 15.76 19.27 33.10
CA VAL A 514 15.78 19.97 31.80
C VAL A 514 16.89 21.02 31.77
N LEU A 515 17.76 20.98 30.76
CA LEU A 515 18.80 21.98 30.55
C LEU A 515 18.23 23.19 29.82
N GLU A 516 18.38 24.36 30.42
CA GLU A 516 18.09 25.64 29.80
C GLU A 516 19.39 26.34 29.39
N LYS A 517 19.39 26.97 28.21
CA LYS A 517 20.56 27.67 27.69
C LYS A 517 21.02 28.75 28.68
N GLY A 518 22.29 28.71 29.07
CA GLY A 518 22.88 29.65 30.03
C GLY A 518 22.55 29.39 31.51
N LYS A 519 21.78 28.34 31.86
CA LYS A 519 21.52 27.93 33.25
C LYS A 519 22.17 26.57 33.53
N PRO A 520 23.43 26.55 34.00
CA PRO A 520 24.12 25.29 34.29
C PRO A 520 23.51 24.58 35.52
N ILE A 521 23.52 23.26 35.49
CA ILE A 521 23.21 22.41 36.64
C ILE A 521 24.54 22.07 37.34
N VAL A 522 24.68 22.47 38.60
CA VAL A 522 25.92 22.35 39.38
C VAL A 522 25.84 21.22 40.40
N ALA A 523 26.99 20.88 41.00
CA ALA A 523 27.10 19.94 42.10
C ALA A 523 26.58 18.52 41.79
N LEU A 524 26.67 18.10 40.53
CA LEU A 524 26.28 16.76 40.10
C LEU A 524 27.26 15.70 40.63
N GLN A 525 26.72 14.56 41.01
CA GLN A 525 27.47 13.44 41.54
C GLN A 525 26.87 12.11 41.09
N GLY A 526 27.69 11.08 41.01
CA GLY A 526 27.28 9.73 40.63
C GLY A 526 28.34 8.69 40.96
N ALA A 527 27.89 7.46 41.22
CA ALA A 527 28.77 6.32 41.43
C ALA A 527 29.29 5.77 40.09
N ARG A 528 30.37 4.99 40.13
CA ARG A 528 30.86 4.22 38.99
C ARG A 528 29.74 3.34 38.42
N GLY A 529 29.52 3.45 37.12
CA GLY A 529 28.46 2.77 36.37
C GLY A 529 27.08 3.44 36.44
N SER A 530 26.89 4.48 37.27
CA SER A 530 25.60 5.18 37.34
C SER A 530 25.35 6.03 36.10
N GLU A 531 24.07 6.17 35.74
CA GLU A 531 23.61 6.94 34.59
C GLU A 531 22.58 7.99 35.05
N ALA A 532 22.82 9.25 34.67
CA ALA A 532 21.89 10.36 34.90
C ALA A 532 21.48 10.97 33.56
N PHE A 533 20.20 11.29 33.40
CA PHE A 533 19.64 11.75 32.13
C PHE A 533 19.05 13.15 32.24
N TYR A 534 19.30 13.95 31.22
CA TYR A 534 18.82 15.32 31.04
C TYR A 534 18.30 15.53 29.61
N THR A 535 17.55 16.60 29.38
CA THR A 535 17.04 16.94 28.05
C THR A 535 17.13 18.43 27.76
N PHE A 536 17.15 18.80 26.47
CA PHE A 536 16.92 20.17 26.02
C PHE A 536 16.28 20.19 24.64
N THR A 537 15.62 21.29 24.29
CA THR A 537 15.03 21.48 22.96
C THR A 537 15.68 22.70 22.31
N VAL A 538 16.05 22.57 21.04
CA VAL A 538 16.63 23.68 20.27
C VAL A 538 15.51 24.39 19.52
N ALA A 539 15.19 25.63 19.91
CA ALA A 539 14.05 26.34 19.34
C ALA A 539 14.31 26.89 17.92
N SER A 540 15.51 27.44 17.66
CA SER A 540 15.81 28.14 16.40
C SER A 540 17.26 28.05 15.94
N SER A 541 18.13 27.36 16.66
CA SER A 541 19.56 27.23 16.32
C SER A 541 19.83 26.01 15.44
N THR A 542 20.80 26.12 14.54
CA THR A 542 21.31 25.00 13.74
C THR A 542 22.47 24.26 14.42
N SER A 543 22.89 24.70 15.60
CA SER A 543 23.87 24.01 16.44
C SER A 543 23.56 24.19 17.93
N ALA A 544 23.97 23.21 18.73
CA ALA A 544 23.92 23.28 20.18
C ALA A 544 25.19 22.68 20.79
N LYS A 545 25.66 23.26 21.90
CA LYS A 545 26.83 22.76 22.62
C LYS A 545 26.44 22.35 24.03
N VAL A 546 26.71 21.10 24.37
CA VAL A 546 26.57 20.57 25.73
C VAL A 546 27.96 20.33 26.29
N SER A 547 28.20 20.69 27.55
CA SER A 547 29.49 20.45 28.19
C SER A 547 29.35 20.09 29.66
N ILE A 548 30.31 19.31 30.15
CA ILE A 548 30.55 19.10 31.58
C ILE A 548 31.91 19.69 31.95
N SER A 549 32.00 20.18 33.19
CA SER A 549 33.24 20.73 33.76
C SER A 549 33.23 20.65 35.30
N LEU A 550 34.37 20.98 35.92
CA LEU A 550 34.56 21.05 37.37
C LEU A 550 34.41 19.69 38.09
N GLY A 551 34.47 19.71 39.43
CA GLY A 551 34.33 18.53 40.27
C GLY A 551 35.56 17.61 40.30
N SER A 552 35.37 16.43 40.89
CA SER A 552 36.34 15.34 40.94
C SER A 552 35.76 14.06 40.32
N GLY A 553 36.61 13.08 40.02
CA GLY A 553 36.20 11.82 39.39
C GLY A 553 36.16 11.86 37.87
N ASP A 554 35.34 10.98 37.28
CA ASP A 554 35.25 10.81 35.83
C ASP A 554 33.81 10.50 35.38
N ALA A 555 33.14 11.50 34.84
CA ALA A 555 31.83 11.41 34.20
C ALA A 555 31.98 11.53 32.67
N ASP A 556 31.45 10.56 31.93
CA ASP A 556 31.37 10.56 30.48
C ASP A 556 30.06 11.21 29.99
N LEU A 557 30.15 12.09 29.01
CA LEU A 557 29.04 12.79 28.37
C LEU A 557 28.59 12.08 27.08
N TYR A 558 27.28 11.86 26.95
CA TYR A 558 26.66 11.36 25.72
C TYR A 558 25.47 12.24 25.36
N VAL A 559 25.30 12.54 24.08
CA VAL A 559 24.18 13.35 23.55
C VAL A 559 23.55 12.64 22.36
N LYS A 560 22.22 12.65 22.28
CA LYS A 560 21.45 12.03 21.19
C LYS A 560 20.15 12.77 20.88
N ALA A 561 19.80 12.91 19.61
CA ALA A 561 18.56 13.49 19.12
C ALA A 561 17.39 12.48 19.24
N GLY A 562 16.24 12.95 19.73
CA GLY A 562 14.97 12.22 19.70
C GLY A 562 14.82 11.02 20.65
N SER A 563 15.91 10.47 21.19
CA SER A 563 15.88 9.34 22.12
C SER A 563 17.03 9.38 23.13
N LYS A 564 16.94 8.60 24.21
CA LYS A 564 18.04 8.46 25.20
C LYS A 564 19.31 7.92 24.53
N PRO A 565 20.51 8.47 24.84
CA PRO A 565 21.78 7.86 24.46
C PRO A 565 22.02 6.58 25.27
N THR A 566 22.79 5.66 24.71
CA THR A 566 23.34 4.48 25.40
C THR A 566 24.87 4.46 25.23
N THR A 567 25.56 3.53 25.87
CA THR A 567 27.00 3.28 25.60
C THR A 567 27.28 2.55 24.30
N SER A 568 26.26 2.32 23.45
CA SER A 568 26.38 1.79 22.08
C SER A 568 25.71 2.68 21.00
N SER A 569 24.90 3.68 21.39
CA SER A 569 24.19 4.58 20.50
C SER A 569 24.16 6.01 21.03
N TRP A 570 24.86 6.91 20.34
CA TRP A 570 24.92 8.34 20.65
C TRP A 570 25.21 9.11 19.37
N ASP A 571 24.87 10.38 19.36
CA ASP A 571 25.20 11.28 18.24
C ASP A 571 26.49 12.04 18.54
N CYS A 572 26.79 12.27 19.83
CA CYS A 572 28.06 12.79 20.27
C CYS A 572 28.47 12.20 21.63
N ARG A 573 29.74 11.80 21.73
CA ARG A 573 30.41 11.40 22.97
C ARG A 573 31.90 11.76 22.87
N PRO A 574 32.47 12.49 23.83
CA PRO A 574 33.91 12.74 23.86
C PRO A 574 34.66 11.48 24.31
N TYR A 575 35.91 11.33 23.88
CA TYR A 575 36.81 10.26 24.34
C TYR A 575 37.90 10.88 25.20
N LYS A 576 37.50 11.49 26.32
CA LYS A 576 38.41 12.12 27.27
C LYS A 576 38.29 11.44 28.63
N SER A 577 39.30 11.64 29.46
CA SER A 577 39.25 11.26 30.87
C SER A 577 38.94 12.49 31.71
N GLY A 578 38.17 12.28 32.77
CA GLY A 578 37.78 13.31 33.72
C GLY A 578 36.62 14.19 33.23
N ASN A 579 36.20 15.12 34.08
CA ASN A 579 34.92 15.81 33.91
C ASN A 579 34.91 16.97 32.89
N ASN A 580 35.97 17.17 32.10
CA ASN A 580 36.08 18.30 31.15
C ASN A 580 35.77 17.82 29.73
N GLU A 581 34.49 17.63 29.45
CA GLU A 581 34.00 17.09 28.18
C GLU A 581 33.02 18.05 27.50
N GLN A 582 33.00 18.03 26.16
CA GLN A 582 32.08 18.85 25.38
C GLN A 582 31.60 18.13 24.12
N CYS A 583 30.33 18.34 23.80
CA CYS A 583 29.67 17.85 22.61
C CYS A 583 29.03 19.00 21.85
N THR A 584 29.45 19.19 20.60
CA THR A 584 28.82 20.11 19.67
C THR A 584 28.03 19.29 18.66
N ILE A 585 26.73 19.54 18.55
CA ILE A 585 25.83 18.83 17.64
C ILE A 585 25.24 19.78 16.61
N SER A 586 25.01 19.28 15.40
CA SER A 586 24.15 19.94 14.42
C SER A 586 22.71 19.80 14.90
N ALA A 587 22.07 20.92 15.20
CA ALA A 587 20.75 20.95 15.80
C ALA A 587 19.65 21.15 14.75
N THR A 588 18.55 20.42 14.91
CA THR A 588 17.32 20.66 14.13
C THR A 588 16.32 21.43 15.01
N PRO A 589 15.81 22.58 14.56
CA PRO A 589 14.79 23.32 15.30
C PRO A 589 13.58 22.45 15.66
N GLY A 590 13.13 22.52 16.91
CA GLY A 590 12.01 21.72 17.44
C GLY A 590 12.39 20.32 17.91
N THR A 591 13.61 19.83 17.62
CA THR A 591 14.06 18.51 18.08
C THR A 591 14.48 18.55 19.54
N THR A 592 14.03 17.55 20.31
CA THR A 592 14.50 17.32 21.67
C THR A 592 15.75 16.45 21.65
N TYR A 593 16.78 16.91 22.37
CA TYR A 593 18.03 16.20 22.55
C TYR A 593 18.11 15.68 23.98
N HIS A 594 18.60 14.46 24.11
CA HIS A 594 18.82 13.78 25.37
C HIS A 594 20.31 13.77 25.68
N VAL A 595 20.63 14.00 26.95
CA VAL A 595 21.98 14.01 27.48
C VAL A 595 22.07 12.94 28.56
N MET A 596 23.09 12.10 28.51
CA MET A 596 23.41 11.11 29.54
C MET A 596 24.78 11.44 30.13
N LEU A 597 24.86 11.46 31.46
CA LEU A 597 26.11 11.43 32.20
C LEU A 597 26.30 10.03 32.78
N LYS A 598 27.40 9.36 32.40
CA LYS A 598 27.75 8.05 32.91
C LYS A 598 28.99 8.13 33.77
N GLY A 599 28.93 7.64 35.01
CA GLY A 599 30.12 7.59 35.86
C GLY A 599 31.09 6.52 35.39
N TYR A 600 32.18 6.89 34.70
CA TYR A 600 33.28 5.96 34.43
C TYR A 600 34.00 5.57 35.74
N SER A 601 34.11 6.56 36.65
CA SER A 601 34.41 6.37 38.06
C SER A 601 33.41 7.16 38.93
N ASN A 602 33.53 7.10 40.26
CA ASN A 602 32.72 7.96 41.12
C ASN A 602 33.07 9.42 40.82
N TYR A 603 32.07 10.26 40.57
CA TYR A 603 32.24 11.69 40.34
C TYR A 603 31.40 12.52 41.31
N SER A 604 31.87 13.73 41.60
CA SER A 604 31.18 14.68 42.47
C SER A 604 31.53 16.12 42.12
N GLY A 605 30.59 17.05 42.31
CA GLY A 605 30.80 18.48 42.06
C GLY A 605 30.79 18.87 40.57
N VAL A 606 30.34 17.98 39.68
CA VAL A 606 30.33 18.22 38.22
C VAL A 606 29.27 19.26 37.86
N THR A 607 29.57 20.11 36.89
CA THR A 607 28.66 21.09 36.33
C THR A 607 28.32 20.75 34.89
N LEU A 608 27.04 20.58 34.58
CA LEU A 608 26.51 20.32 33.24
C LEU A 608 25.89 21.59 32.67
N ARG A 609 26.22 21.93 31.42
CA ARG A 609 25.84 23.19 30.78
C ARG A 609 25.42 23.01 29.33
N LEU A 610 24.42 23.80 28.92
CA LEU A 610 23.99 24.01 27.54
C LEU A 610 24.33 25.44 27.10
N ASP A 611 25.05 25.57 25.99
CA ASP A 611 25.52 26.83 25.38
C ASP A 611 24.94 27.08 23.98
#